data_AF-A0A5J6VZV8-F1
#
_entry.id   AF-A0A5J6VZV8-F1
#
_cell.length_a   1.000
_cell.length_b   1.000
_cell.length_c   1.000
_cell.angle_alpha   90.00
_cell.angle_beta   90.00
_cell.angle_gamma   90.00
#
_symmetry.space_group_name_H-M   'P 1'
#
loop_
_entity.id
_entity.type
_entity.pdbx_description
1 polymer ?
#
loop_
_entity_poly.entity_id
_entity_poly.type
_entity_poly.pdbx_seq_one_letter_code
_entity_poly.pdbx_strand_id
1 'polypeptide(L)'
;MSLFRQMVRPTEDLRLSAFELAQDIDAISSTEAPSHDEFNGAHARAAGHYVCVRYHRNQEPSHLSIYEARRYLAWLRAGHVGTHWDVED
;
A
#
# COMPACT_ATOMS: atom_id res chain seq x y z
N MET A 1 -18.61 19.43 -32.76
CA MET A 1 -18.22 19.43 -31.33
C MET A 1 -18.38 18.00 -30.82
N SER A 2 -17.31 17.20 -30.90
CA SER A 2 -17.36 15.79 -30.51
C SER A 2 -17.20 15.67 -29.00
N LEU A 3 -18.23 15.16 -28.33
CA LEU A 3 -18.17 14.76 -26.93
C LEU A 3 -17.32 13.49 -26.84
N PHE A 4 -16.00 13.65 -26.84
CA PHE A 4 -15.09 12.62 -26.35
C PHE A 4 -15.37 12.47 -24.85
N ARG A 5 -16.36 11.63 -24.53
CA ARG A 5 -16.49 11.01 -23.22
C ARG A 5 -15.14 10.37 -22.93
N GLN A 6 -14.40 10.99 -22.03
CA GLN A 6 -13.30 10.41 -21.28
C GLN A 6 -13.83 9.14 -20.59
N MET A 7 -13.87 8.03 -21.32
CA MET A 7 -13.86 6.70 -20.71
C MET A 7 -12.41 6.39 -20.36
N VAL A 8 -11.88 7.12 -19.38
CA VAL A 8 -10.74 6.59 -18.64
C VAL A 8 -11.29 5.33 -17.98
N ARG A 9 -10.75 4.16 -18.33
CA ARG A 9 -11.25 2.88 -17.85
C ARG A 9 -11.01 2.85 -16.34
N PRO A 10 -12.05 2.90 -15.50
CA PRO A 10 -11.86 3.00 -14.04
C PRO A 10 -11.00 1.87 -13.48
N THR A 11 -10.98 0.72 -14.16
CA THR A 11 -10.14 -0.44 -13.85
C THR A 11 -8.64 -0.18 -14.08
N GLU A 12 -8.25 0.54 -15.13
CA GLU A 12 -6.85 0.89 -15.38
C GLU A 12 -6.35 1.92 -14.36
N ASP A 13 -7.17 2.89 -14.00
CA ASP A 13 -6.86 3.91 -12.97
C ASP A 13 -6.65 3.30 -11.58
N LEU A 14 -7.47 2.32 -11.22
CA LEU A 14 -7.34 1.62 -9.93
C LEU A 14 -6.07 0.76 -9.88
N ARG A 15 -5.64 0.18 -11.01
CA ARG A 15 -4.38 -0.57 -11.07
C ARG A 15 -3.17 0.35 -10.95
N LEU A 16 -3.21 1.49 -11.64
CA LEU A 16 -2.17 2.51 -11.51
C LEU A 16 -2.09 3.03 -10.08
N SER A 17 -3.24 3.32 -9.47
CA SER A 17 -3.33 3.75 -8.07
C SER A 17 -2.76 2.69 -7.11
N ALA A 18 -3.08 1.40 -7.30
CA ALA A 18 -2.52 0.32 -6.50
C ALA A 18 -0.99 0.22 -6.67
N PHE A 19 -0.49 0.45 -7.87
CA PHE A 19 0.94 0.41 -8.17
C PHE A 19 1.71 1.53 -7.49
N GLU A 20 1.25 2.77 -7.64
CA GLU A 20 1.86 3.94 -7.01
C GLU A 20 1.83 3.81 -5.47
N LEU A 21 0.70 3.38 -4.91
CA LEU A 21 0.58 3.17 -3.45
C LEU A 21 1.50 2.08 -2.95
N ALA A 22 1.64 0.97 -3.69
CA ALA A 22 2.54 -0.10 -3.30
C ALA A 22 4.00 0.37 -3.29
N GLN A 23 4.42 1.15 -4.29
CA GLN A 23 5.77 1.71 -4.35
C GLN A 23 6.05 2.66 -3.19
N ASP A 24 5.11 3.55 -2.89
CA ASP A 24 5.24 4.50 -1.79
C ASP A 24 5.35 3.79 -0.43
N ILE A 25 4.52 2.76 -0.19
CA ILE A 25 4.56 1.98 1.06
C ILE A 25 5.87 1.21 1.17
N ASP A 26 6.31 0.54 0.11
CA ASP A 26 7.54 -0.26 0.10
C ASP A 26 8.78 0.62 0.31
N ALA A 27 8.81 1.81 -0.31
CA ALA A 27 9.90 2.77 -0.18
C ALA A 27 10.05 3.30 1.25
N ILE A 28 8.95 3.72 1.88
CA ILE A 28 8.95 4.21 3.27
C ILE A 28 9.34 3.10 4.25
N SER A 29 8.80 1.90 4.03
CA SER A 29 9.04 0.76 4.92
C SER A 29 10.47 0.25 4.84
N SER A 30 11.12 0.38 3.68
CA SER A 30 12.52 -0.01 3.47
C SER A 30 13.53 0.98 4.05
N THR A 31 13.12 2.19 4.42
CA THR A 31 14.01 3.20 5.01
C THR A 31 14.16 3.11 6.53
N GLU A 32 13.28 2.37 7.21
CA GLU A 32 13.34 2.23 8.66
C GLU A 32 14.21 1.07 9.08
N ALA A 33 15.05 1.29 10.11
CA ALA A 33 15.90 0.24 10.66
C ALA A 33 15.05 -0.89 11.24
N PRO A 34 15.47 -2.16 11.11
CA PRO A 34 14.77 -3.30 11.71
C PRO A 34 14.42 -3.03 13.17
N SER A 35 13.16 -3.21 13.54
CA SER A 35 12.79 -3.13 14.96
C SER A 35 13.25 -4.38 15.72
N HIS A 36 13.21 -4.31 17.05
CA HIS A 36 13.62 -5.39 17.96
C HIS A 36 12.89 -6.72 17.74
N ASP A 37 11.73 -6.72 17.08
CA ASP A 37 10.87 -7.90 16.85
C ASP A 37 11.00 -8.48 15.42
N GLU A 38 12.16 -8.27 14.76
CA GLU A 38 12.41 -8.71 13.38
C GLU A 38 11.46 -8.10 12.31
N PHE A 39 10.70 -7.07 12.69
CA PHE A 39 9.90 -6.30 11.75
C PHE A 39 10.84 -5.42 10.91
N ASN A 40 10.96 -5.77 9.63
CA ASN A 40 11.81 -5.08 8.64
C ASN A 40 11.00 -4.11 7.77
N GLY A 41 9.86 -3.62 8.28
CA GLY A 41 8.91 -2.85 7.50
C GLY A 41 7.95 -3.72 6.68
N ALA A 42 6.92 -3.07 6.13
CA ALA A 42 6.01 -3.65 5.18
C ALA A 42 6.63 -3.75 3.78
N HIS A 43 6.76 -4.96 3.24
CA HIS A 43 6.99 -5.13 1.81
C HIS A 43 5.67 -5.02 1.05
N ALA A 44 5.59 -4.09 0.10
CA ALA A 44 4.36 -3.80 -0.62
C ALA A 44 4.49 -4.00 -2.13
N ARG A 45 3.46 -4.59 -2.75
CA ARG A 45 3.38 -4.81 -4.20
C ARG A 45 1.97 -4.66 -4.71
N ALA A 46 1.82 -4.10 -5.92
CA ALA A 46 0.54 -4.07 -6.61
C ALA A 46 0.04 -5.49 -6.93
N ALA A 47 -1.22 -5.77 -6.62
CA ALA A 47 -1.92 -7.02 -6.91
C ALA A 47 -3.26 -6.71 -7.61
N GLY A 48 -3.19 -6.35 -8.88
CA GLY A 48 -4.36 -5.91 -9.63
C GLY A 48 -4.89 -4.58 -9.09
N HIS A 49 -6.05 -4.61 -8.45
CA HIS A 49 -6.71 -3.42 -7.87
C HIS A 49 -6.45 -3.24 -6.37
N TYR A 50 -5.58 -4.09 -5.80
CA TYR A 50 -5.24 -4.12 -4.38
C TYR A 50 -3.75 -3.87 -4.20
N VAL A 51 -3.37 -3.44 -3.00
CA VAL A 51 -1.98 -3.43 -2.54
C VAL A 51 -1.77 -4.64 -1.64
N CYS A 52 -0.88 -5.53 -2.06
CA CYS A 52 -0.44 -6.67 -1.28
C CYS A 52 0.68 -6.21 -0.35
N VAL A 53 0.53 -6.40 0.96
CA VAL A 53 1.51 -6.01 1.98
C VAL A 53 1.91 -7.23 2.81
N ARG A 54 3.21 -7.37 3.07
CA ARG A 54 3.77 -8.46 3.86
C ARG A 54 4.77 -7.93 4.89
N TYR A 55 4.56 -8.29 6.15
CA TYR A 55 5.36 -7.81 7.27
C TYR A 55 6.47 -8.79 7.67
N HIS A 56 6.22 -10.10 7.52
CA HIS A 56 7.19 -11.15 7.81
C HIS A 56 7.25 -12.19 6.69
N ARG A 57 8.43 -12.78 6.47
CA ARG A 57 8.68 -13.82 5.45
C ARG A 57 7.88 -15.11 5.63
N ASN A 58 7.33 -15.35 6.82
CA ASN A 58 6.55 -16.55 7.14
C ASN A 58 5.06 -16.26 7.31
N GLN A 59 4.63 -15.00 7.14
CA GLN A 59 3.24 -14.60 7.23
C GLN A 59 2.56 -14.65 5.85
N GLU A 60 1.28 -14.94 5.85
CA GLU A 60 0.40 -14.74 4.70
C GLU A 60 0.24 -13.24 4.40
N PRO A 61 0.34 -12.81 3.13
CA PRO A 61 0.21 -11.40 2.78
C PRO A 61 -1.21 -10.87 2.95
N SER A 62 -1.32 -9.62 3.38
CA SER A 62 -2.58 -8.88 3.46
C SER A 62 -2.87 -8.17 2.15
N HIS A 63 -4.13 -8.18 1.70
CA HIS A 63 -4.56 -7.48 0.49
C HIS A 63 -5.40 -6.27 0.89
N LEU A 64 -4.82 -5.09 0.76
CA LEU A 64 -5.46 -3.82 1.09
C LEU A 64 -6.17 -3.27 -0.14
N SER A 65 -7.39 -2.80 0.05
CA SER A 65 -8.04 -1.91 -0.92
C SER A 65 -7.24 -0.61 -1.08
N ILE A 66 -7.52 0.14 -2.15
CA ILE A 66 -6.93 1.47 -2.37
C ILE A 66 -7.15 2.39 -1.17
N TYR A 67 -8.31 2.31 -0.52
CA TYR A 67 -8.64 3.14 0.65
C TYR A 67 -7.78 2.76 1.87
N GLU A 68 -7.70 1.48 2.20
CA GLU A 68 -6.89 0.99 3.31
C GLU A 68 -5.40 1.26 3.09
N ALA A 69 -4.90 1.05 1.86
CA ALA A 69 -3.52 1.34 1.50
C ALA A 69 -3.18 2.83 1.65
N ARG A 70 -4.11 3.73 1.29
CA ARG A 70 -3.92 5.18 1.50
C ARG A 70 -3.87 5.55 2.97
N ARG A 71 -4.76 5.00 3.80
CA ARG A 71 -4.73 5.25 5.25
C ARG A 71 -3.43 4.72 5.87
N TYR A 72 -3.04 3.51 5.51
CA TYR A 72 -1.81 2.92 5.99
C TYR A 72 -0.58 3.73 5.57
N LEU A 73 -0.49 4.18 4.32
CA LEU A 73 0.58 5.06 3.86
C LEU A 73 0.62 6.39 4.63
N ALA A 74 -0.55 6.99 4.93
CA ALA A 74 -0.61 8.22 5.71
C ALA A 74 -0.12 8.01 7.15
N TRP A 75 -0.45 6.87 7.75
CA TRP A 75 -0.01 6.47 9.08
C TRP A 75 1.51 6.26 9.12
N LEU A 76 2.08 5.54 8.14
CA LEU A 76 3.54 5.40 8.02
C LEU A 76 4.24 6.76 7.81
N ARG A 77 3.67 7.65 6.99
CA ARG A 77 4.19 9.01 6.79
C ARG A 77 4.19 9.86 8.06
N ALA A 78 3.35 9.54 9.03
CA ALA A 78 3.34 10.18 10.35
C ALA A 78 4.43 9.62 11.29
N GLY A 79 5.27 8.68 10.82
CA GLY A 79 6.37 8.08 11.58
C GLY A 79 5.94 6.95 12.50
N HIS A 80 4.74 6.40 12.29
CA HIS A 80 4.30 5.22 13.03
C HIS A 80 4.89 3.95 12.42
N VAL A 81 5.22 3.00 13.28
CA VAL A 81 5.81 1.71 12.91
C VAL A 81 4.89 0.59 13.37
N GLY A 82 4.56 -0.31 12.45
CA GLY A 82 3.67 -1.43 12.72
C GLY A 82 2.92 -1.84 11.47
N THR A 83 1.85 -2.56 11.66
CA THR A 83 1.11 -3.21 10.58
C THR A 83 -0.15 -2.44 10.24
N HIS A 84 -0.74 -2.70 9.07
CA HIS A 84 -1.95 -1.99 8.66
C HIS A 84 -3.17 -2.17 9.58
N TRP A 85 -3.22 -3.21 10.42
CA TRP A 85 -4.33 -3.39 11.38
C TRP A 85 -4.15 -2.56 12.65
N ASP A 86 -2.97 -1.95 12.85
CA ASP A 86 -2.71 -0.99 13.93
C ASP A 86 -3.17 0.44 13.55
N VAL A 87 -3.62 0.64 12.31
CA VAL A 87 -4.25 1.88 11.87
C VAL A 87 -5.63 1.95 12.52
N GLU A 88 -5.73 2.68 13.63
CA GLU A 88 -7.01 2.95 14.29
C GLU A 88 -7.98 3.68 13.32
N ASP A 89 -9.27 3.37 13.45
CA ASP A 89 -10.34 3.97 12.65
C ASP A 89 -10.61 5.44 12.99
#